data_AF-A0A164YZV1-F1
#
_entry.id   AF-A0A164YZV1-F1
#
_cell.length_a   1.000
_cell.length_b   1.000
_cell.length_c   1.000
_cell.angle_alpha   90.00
_cell.angle_beta   90.00
_cell.angle_gamma   90.00
#
_symmetry.space_group_name_H-M   'P 1'
#
loop_
_entity.id
_entity.type
_entity.pdbx_description
1 polymer ?
#
loop_
_entity_poly.entity_id
_entity_poly.type
_entity_poly.pdbx_seq_one_letter_code
_entity_poly.pdbx_strand_id
1 'polypeptide(L)'
;MDSRIGLDYIVENREYVAKLASALDTANTTVKKQVFELLSALCVYNADGYTRTLDALEHFKNLKGDRYRFAVVVRELRDAPTVEYKTTLVAFINCIIISTPQLKDRLRIRNEFVGMKLLATLNELKNEAVSDTDLAVQIDVFDEQRESDESQLQGPDGVDLSSHLDVFHAILRQVVDTPQEIPFLSILQHLLRIDPKEAVSDMIWDTAETLVHRASLMESKEELTRLLRSPSHAKMSHRDEPGSGSKSRKQSLNLTLSPAGDGSRTPAGLLSPTNGPPPPPPPPPPPG
;
A
#
# COMPACT_ATOMS: atom_id res chain seq x y z
N MET A 1 16.64 -28.15 19.61
CA MET A 1 15.35 -28.47 18.96
C MET A 1 15.10 -27.38 17.96
N ASP A 2 14.91 -27.79 16.72
CA ASP A 2 15.26 -27.07 15.50
C ASP A 2 14.53 -25.73 15.33
N SER A 3 15.26 -24.63 15.50
CA SER A 3 14.79 -23.28 15.17
C SER A 3 14.23 -23.24 13.73
N ARG A 4 14.79 -24.05 12.83
CA ARG A 4 14.28 -24.21 11.45
C ARG A 4 12.90 -24.87 11.40
N ILE A 5 12.68 -25.99 12.09
CA ILE A 5 11.36 -26.66 12.12
C ILE A 5 10.29 -25.74 12.71
N GLY A 6 10.65 -24.97 13.76
CA GLY A 6 9.73 -23.98 14.34
C GLY A 6 9.37 -22.85 13.38
N LEU A 7 10.37 -22.32 12.65
CA LEU A 7 10.13 -21.27 11.65
C LEU A 7 9.37 -21.81 10.43
N ASP A 8 9.68 -23.02 9.96
CA ASP A 8 8.96 -23.71 8.88
C ASP A 8 7.47 -23.84 9.23
N TYR A 9 7.17 -24.29 10.46
CA TYR A 9 5.80 -24.38 10.94
C TYR A 9 5.07 -23.03 10.90
N ILE A 10 5.71 -21.95 11.35
CA ILE A 10 5.08 -20.61 11.35
C ILE A 10 4.85 -20.11 9.92
N VAL A 11 5.79 -20.37 9.02
CA VAL A 11 5.69 -19.98 7.60
C VAL A 11 4.53 -20.71 6.91
N GLU A 12 4.39 -22.01 7.17
CA GLU A 12 3.34 -22.87 6.61
C GLU A 12 1.95 -22.57 7.21
N ASN A 13 1.87 -22.15 8.47
CA ASN A 13 0.61 -21.94 9.18
C ASN A 13 0.21 -20.46 9.26
N ARG A 14 -0.54 -19.97 8.27
CA ARG A 14 -1.03 -18.58 8.21
C ARG A 14 -1.79 -18.12 9.45
N GLU A 15 -2.54 -19.00 10.12
CA GLU A 15 -3.28 -18.65 11.34
C GLU A 15 -2.36 -18.25 12.51
N TYR A 16 -1.09 -18.69 12.47
CA TYR A 16 -0.13 -18.39 13.51
C TYR A 16 0.31 -16.91 13.49
N VAL A 17 0.31 -16.29 12.31
CA VAL A 17 0.58 -14.86 12.12
C VAL A 17 -0.39 -13.99 12.90
N ALA A 18 -1.69 -14.32 12.87
CA ALA A 18 -2.71 -13.59 13.61
C ALA A 18 -2.53 -13.73 15.14
N LYS A 19 -2.05 -14.89 15.60
CA LYS A 19 -1.72 -15.13 17.02
C LYS A 19 -0.49 -14.32 17.45
N LEU A 20 0.55 -14.26 16.62
CA LEU A 20 1.74 -13.42 16.87
C LEU A 20 1.37 -11.94 16.93
N ALA A 21 0.54 -11.47 15.99
CA ALA A 21 0.00 -10.12 16.01
C ALA A 21 -0.77 -9.86 17.32
N SER A 22 -1.68 -10.75 17.71
CA SER A 22 -2.45 -10.60 18.95
C SER A 22 -1.57 -10.62 20.20
N ALA A 23 -0.47 -11.38 20.18
CA ALA A 23 0.48 -11.43 21.29
C ALA A 23 1.22 -10.10 21.55
N LEU A 24 1.31 -9.21 20.54
CA LEU A 24 1.83 -7.86 20.71
C LEU A 24 0.91 -6.97 21.57
N ASP A 25 -0.36 -7.34 21.78
CA ASP A 25 -1.32 -6.58 22.59
C ASP A 25 -1.24 -6.86 24.11
N THR A 26 -0.18 -7.53 24.55
CA THR A 26 0.08 -7.76 25.98
C THR A 26 0.71 -6.53 26.63
N ALA A 27 0.49 -6.34 27.94
CA ALA A 27 1.25 -5.36 28.72
C ALA A 27 2.67 -5.83 29.07
N ASN A 28 2.98 -7.12 28.85
CA ASN A 28 4.26 -7.72 29.21
C ASN A 28 5.34 -7.43 28.15
N THR A 29 6.28 -6.55 28.48
CA THR A 29 7.40 -6.16 27.60
C THR A 29 8.30 -7.33 27.21
N THR A 30 8.48 -8.33 28.09
CA THR A 30 9.25 -9.54 27.77
C THR A 30 8.59 -10.34 26.66
N VAL A 31 7.27 -10.49 26.70
CA VAL A 31 6.53 -11.19 25.64
C VAL A 31 6.62 -10.43 24.33
N LYS A 32 6.43 -9.10 24.34
CA LYS A 32 6.58 -8.30 23.12
C LYS A 32 7.99 -8.41 22.54
N LYS A 33 9.03 -8.34 23.39
CA LYS A 33 10.43 -8.53 22.98
C LYS A 33 10.62 -9.86 22.27
N GLN A 34 10.15 -10.97 22.86
CA GLN A 34 10.24 -12.30 22.24
C GLN A 34 9.49 -12.40 20.92
N VAL A 35 8.32 -11.75 20.80
CA VAL A 35 7.60 -11.70 19.51
C VAL A 35 8.42 -10.95 18.46
N PHE A 36 9.01 -9.80 18.80
CA PHE A 36 9.88 -9.08 17.85
C PHE A 36 11.12 -9.87 17.46
N GLU A 37 11.76 -10.58 18.39
CA GLU A 37 12.90 -11.47 18.08
C GLU A 37 12.50 -12.58 17.09
N LEU A 38 11.32 -13.16 17.28
CA LEU A 38 10.78 -14.17 16.37
C LEU A 38 10.47 -13.59 14.98
N LEU A 39 9.85 -12.40 14.93
CA LEU A 39 9.58 -11.71 13.67
C LEU A 39 10.87 -11.32 12.93
N SER A 40 11.93 -10.90 13.65
CA SER A 40 13.27 -10.68 13.10
C SER A 40 13.82 -11.97 12.48
N ALA A 41 13.72 -13.10 13.20
CA ALA A 41 14.19 -14.39 12.69
C ALA A 41 13.44 -14.80 11.42
N LEU A 42 12.12 -14.57 11.35
CA LEU A 42 11.31 -14.84 10.15
C LEU A 42 11.74 -13.97 8.96
N CYS A 43 12.04 -12.68 9.18
CA CYS A 43 12.51 -11.78 8.12
C CYS A 43 13.81 -12.26 7.47
N VAL A 44 14.73 -12.82 8.26
CA VAL A 44 16.05 -13.27 7.77
C VAL A 44 15.99 -14.70 7.24
N TYR A 45 14.98 -15.49 7.63
CA TYR A 45 14.89 -16.90 7.26
C TYR A 45 14.68 -17.12 5.76
N ASN A 46 13.61 -16.56 5.19
CA ASN A 46 13.29 -16.63 3.77
C ASN A 46 12.21 -15.58 3.38
N ALA A 47 11.89 -15.50 2.09
CA ALA A 47 10.90 -14.56 1.56
C ALA A 47 9.48 -14.75 2.13
N ASP A 48 9.09 -16.00 2.40
CA ASP A 48 7.78 -16.29 3.00
C ASP A 48 7.73 -15.85 4.45
N GLY A 49 8.79 -16.07 5.24
CA GLY A 49 8.93 -15.58 6.60
C GLY A 49 8.87 -14.06 6.67
N TYR A 50 9.58 -13.37 5.78
CA TYR A 50 9.47 -11.92 5.62
C TYR A 50 8.02 -11.47 5.34
N THR A 51 7.34 -12.14 4.41
CA THR A 51 5.94 -11.85 4.08
C THR A 51 5.03 -12.06 5.30
N ARG A 52 5.23 -13.15 6.05
CA ARG A 52 4.49 -13.46 7.28
C ARG A 52 4.70 -12.39 8.37
N THR A 53 5.91 -11.84 8.47
CA THR A 53 6.17 -10.72 9.39
C THR A 53 5.38 -9.47 8.99
N LEU A 54 5.35 -9.11 7.70
CA LEU A 54 4.55 -7.98 7.23
C LEU A 54 3.05 -8.22 7.43
N ASP A 55 2.56 -9.44 7.18
CA ASP A 55 1.17 -9.84 7.42
C ASP A 55 0.81 -9.70 8.92
N ALA A 56 1.72 -10.04 9.84
CA ALA A 56 1.51 -9.91 11.29
C ALA A 56 1.32 -8.45 11.70
N LEU A 57 2.20 -7.57 11.21
CA LEU A 57 2.13 -6.13 11.50
C LEU A 57 0.88 -5.49 10.88
N GLU A 58 0.51 -5.91 9.67
CA GLU A 58 -0.73 -5.47 9.01
C GLU A 58 -1.97 -5.95 9.79
N HIS A 59 -1.96 -7.17 10.31
CA HIS A 59 -3.03 -7.66 11.17
C HIS A 59 -3.13 -6.85 12.47
N PHE A 60 -1.99 -6.56 13.11
CA PHE A 60 -1.96 -5.75 14.33
C PHE A 60 -2.45 -4.32 14.08
N LYS A 61 -2.07 -3.71 12.96
CA LYS A 61 -2.58 -2.41 12.51
C LYS A 61 -4.11 -2.39 12.51
N ASN A 62 -4.72 -3.38 11.87
CA ASN A 62 -6.17 -3.49 11.75
C ASN A 62 -6.83 -3.74 13.11
N LEU A 63 -6.21 -4.54 13.97
CA LEU A 63 -6.68 -4.77 15.36
C LEU A 63 -6.70 -3.49 16.19
N LYS A 64 -5.69 -2.61 16.01
CA LYS A 64 -5.57 -1.35 16.73
C LYS A 64 -6.27 -0.16 16.07
N GLY A 65 -6.73 -0.32 14.83
CA GLY A 65 -7.24 0.80 14.04
C GLY A 65 -6.17 1.84 13.73
N ASP A 66 -4.89 1.43 13.71
CA ASP A 66 -3.79 2.32 13.37
C ASP A 66 -3.79 2.60 11.85
N ARG A 67 -3.32 3.78 11.45
CA ARG A 67 -3.21 4.13 10.02
C ARG A 67 -2.07 3.37 9.32
N TYR A 68 -0.98 3.11 10.04
CA TYR A 68 0.26 2.55 9.47
C TYR A 68 0.70 1.29 10.23
N ARG A 69 1.12 0.26 9.48
CA ARG A 69 1.48 -1.06 10.04
C ARG A 69 2.71 -1.06 10.95
N PHE A 70 3.64 -0.16 10.70
CA PHE A 70 4.85 -0.03 11.49
C PHE A 70 4.70 0.91 12.70
N ALA A 71 3.51 1.49 12.92
CA ALA A 71 3.27 2.42 14.02
C ALA A 71 3.52 1.78 15.39
N VAL A 72 3.18 0.49 15.53
CA VAL A 72 3.48 -0.29 16.74
C VAL A 72 4.97 -0.32 17.04
N VAL A 73 5.82 -0.54 16.03
CA VAL A 73 7.26 -0.70 16.22
C VAL A 73 7.88 0.59 16.74
N VAL A 74 7.56 1.72 16.11
CA VAL A 74 8.11 3.03 16.51
C VAL A 74 7.55 3.48 17.85
N ARG A 75 6.29 3.16 18.15
CA ARG A 75 5.68 3.41 19.46
C ARG A 75 6.39 2.62 20.56
N GLU A 76 6.54 1.30 20.39
CA GLU A 76 7.28 0.47 21.34
C GLU A 76 8.73 0.93 21.49
N LEU A 77 9.40 1.36 20.42
CA LEU A 77 10.79 1.81 20.48
C LEU A 77 10.97 3.05 21.37
N ARG A 78 10.04 4.01 21.25
CA ARG A 78 10.05 5.22 22.07
C ARG A 78 9.68 4.92 23.53
N ASP A 79 8.73 4.02 23.75
CA ASP A 79 8.15 3.76 25.06
C ASP A 79 8.87 2.62 25.82
N ALA A 80 9.85 1.96 25.19
CA ALA A 80 10.58 0.82 25.74
C ALA A 80 11.35 1.20 27.04
N PRO A 81 11.17 0.45 28.13
CA PRO A 81 11.76 0.78 29.42
C PRO A 81 13.23 0.38 29.57
N THR A 82 13.74 -0.50 28.71
CA THR A 82 15.12 -1.00 28.79
C THR A 82 15.85 -0.84 27.47
N VAL A 83 17.16 -0.57 27.54
CA VAL A 83 18.04 -0.48 26.37
C VAL A 83 18.02 -1.78 25.58
N GLU A 84 18.02 -2.93 26.25
CA GLU A 84 17.94 -4.25 25.62
C GLU A 84 16.70 -4.40 24.73
N TYR A 85 15.54 -3.87 25.14
CA TYR A 85 14.34 -3.94 24.33
C TYR A 85 14.39 -2.96 23.15
N LYS A 86 14.98 -1.77 23.36
CA LYS A 86 15.25 -0.81 22.28
C LYS A 86 16.18 -1.44 21.22
N THR A 87 17.26 -2.09 21.64
CA THR A 87 18.19 -2.81 20.76
C THR A 87 17.46 -3.87 19.94
N THR A 88 16.58 -4.68 20.54
CA THR A 88 15.74 -5.65 19.82
C THR A 88 14.86 -4.98 18.75
N LEU A 89 14.27 -3.82 19.06
CA LEU A 89 13.39 -3.10 18.14
C LEU A 89 14.16 -2.45 16.98
N VAL A 90 15.33 -1.86 17.23
CA VAL A 90 16.20 -1.34 16.15
C VAL A 90 16.70 -2.50 15.28
N ALA A 91 17.10 -3.63 15.89
CA ALA A 91 17.49 -4.83 15.15
C ALA A 91 16.34 -5.35 14.28
N PHE A 92 15.10 -5.34 14.77
CA PHE A 92 13.93 -5.73 13.99
C PHE A 92 13.70 -4.82 12.78
N ILE A 93 13.85 -3.49 12.95
CA ILE A 93 13.77 -2.52 11.86
C ILE A 93 14.85 -2.83 10.80
N ASN A 94 16.09 -3.07 11.24
CA ASN A 94 17.18 -3.46 10.35
C ASN A 94 16.88 -4.76 9.59
N CYS A 95 16.35 -5.79 10.26
CA CYS A 95 15.94 -7.04 9.61
C CYS A 95 14.90 -6.79 8.50
N ILE A 96 13.87 -5.98 8.75
CA ILE A 96 12.87 -5.66 7.73
C ILE A 96 13.48 -4.93 6.54
N ILE A 97 14.31 -3.91 6.79
CA ILE A 97 14.90 -3.08 5.74
C ILE A 97 15.90 -3.91 4.91
N ILE A 98 16.86 -4.57 5.56
CA ILE A 98 17.95 -5.31 4.91
C ILE A 98 17.43 -6.55 4.17
N SER A 99 16.42 -7.24 4.70
CA SER A 99 15.77 -8.37 4.00
C SER A 99 14.98 -7.96 2.75
N THR A 100 14.88 -6.66 2.45
CA THR A 100 14.22 -6.16 1.23
C THR A 100 15.26 -5.96 0.11
N PRO A 101 15.34 -6.86 -0.89
CA PRO A 101 16.46 -6.87 -1.83
C PRO A 101 16.43 -5.70 -2.82
N GLN A 102 15.25 -5.34 -3.32
CA GLN A 102 15.10 -4.28 -4.30
C GLN A 102 15.25 -2.91 -3.64
N LEU A 103 16.16 -2.07 -4.17
CA LEU A 103 16.42 -0.73 -3.64
C LEU A 103 15.14 0.10 -3.52
N LYS A 104 14.30 0.12 -4.57
CA LYS A 104 13.04 0.88 -4.57
C LYS A 104 12.12 0.47 -3.42
N ASP A 105 11.96 -0.84 -3.20
CA ASP A 105 11.08 -1.36 -2.13
C ASP A 105 11.69 -1.10 -0.75
N ARG A 106 13.01 -1.22 -0.62
CA ARG A 106 13.74 -0.93 0.63
C ARG A 106 13.61 0.54 1.03
N LEU A 107 13.72 1.47 0.07
CA LEU A 107 13.47 2.89 0.27
C LEU A 107 12.02 3.15 0.72
N ARG A 108 11.03 2.49 0.10
CA ARG A 108 9.62 2.62 0.48
C ARG A 108 9.37 2.18 1.91
N ILE A 109 9.88 1.00 2.29
CA ILE A 109 9.78 0.47 3.65
C ILE A 109 10.47 1.41 4.66
N ARG A 110 11.69 1.87 4.37
CA ARG A 110 12.39 2.84 5.23
C ARG A 110 11.57 4.12 5.39
N ASN A 111 11.01 4.65 4.29
CA ASN A 111 10.22 5.88 4.32
C ASN A 111 8.91 5.74 5.11
N GLU A 112 8.29 4.56 5.15
CA GLU A 112 7.17 4.31 6.07
C GLU A 112 7.61 4.54 7.54
N PHE A 113 8.77 4.02 7.94
CA PHE A 113 9.34 4.26 9.27
C PHE A 113 9.69 5.74 9.52
N VAL A 114 10.38 6.38 8.57
CA VAL A 114 10.74 7.80 8.66
C VAL A 114 9.50 8.69 8.80
N GLY A 115 8.42 8.36 8.09
CA GLY A 115 7.13 9.03 8.20
C GLY A 115 6.55 9.03 9.61
N MET A 116 6.85 8.01 10.40
CA MET A 116 6.46 7.91 11.83
C MET A 116 7.55 8.42 12.78
N LYS A 117 8.47 9.25 12.28
CA LYS A 117 9.53 9.92 13.05
C LYS A 117 10.66 9.02 13.56
N LEU A 118 10.90 7.88 12.89
CA LEU A 118 11.99 6.97 13.28
C LEU A 118 13.35 7.70 13.38
N LEU A 119 13.71 8.58 12.45
CA LEU A 119 15.02 9.26 12.48
C LEU A 119 15.21 10.12 13.75
N ALA A 120 14.15 10.80 14.20
CA ALA A 120 14.19 11.58 15.43
C ALA A 120 14.37 10.66 16.64
N THR A 121 13.62 9.55 16.69
CA THR A 121 13.76 8.53 17.74
C THR A 121 15.17 7.93 17.77
N LEU A 122 15.74 7.52 16.63
CA LEU A 122 17.10 6.99 16.57
C LEU A 122 18.14 8.03 17.03
N ASN A 123 17.96 9.31 16.69
CA ASN A 123 18.85 10.37 17.14
C ASN A 123 18.81 10.58 18.67
N GLU A 124 17.64 10.45 19.30
CA GLU A 124 17.50 10.49 20.76
C GLU A 124 18.24 9.30 21.42
N LEU A 125 18.14 8.12 20.81
CA LEU A 125 18.79 6.89 21.30
C LEU A 125 20.33 6.91 21.22
N LYS A 126 20.93 7.79 20.40
CA LYS A 126 22.40 7.90 20.30
C LYS A 126 23.05 8.21 21.65
N ASN A 127 22.37 8.91 22.56
CA ASN A 127 22.89 9.17 23.90
C ASN A 127 22.96 7.90 24.78
N GLU A 128 21.96 7.02 24.67
CA GLU A 128 21.92 5.75 25.40
C GLU A 128 22.94 4.75 24.83
N ALA A 129 23.12 4.78 23.50
CA ALA A 129 24.08 3.96 22.77
C ALA A 129 25.55 4.21 23.17
N VAL A 130 25.87 5.35 23.79
CA VAL A 130 27.23 5.62 24.32
C VAL A 130 27.64 4.56 25.35
N SER A 131 26.68 4.03 26.10
CA SER A 131 26.90 3.03 27.15
C SER A 131 26.53 1.60 26.76
N ASP A 132 25.97 1.39 25.57
CA ASP A 132 25.48 0.09 25.11
C ASP A 132 25.97 -0.20 23.68
N THR A 133 26.97 -1.08 23.58
CA THR A 133 27.62 -1.42 22.32
C THR A 133 26.66 -2.05 21.31
N ASP A 134 25.72 -2.88 21.76
CA ASP A 134 24.81 -3.58 20.85
C ASP A 134 23.82 -2.60 20.21
N LEU A 135 23.30 -1.64 20.99
CA LEU A 135 22.46 -0.56 20.47
C LEU A 135 23.24 0.31 19.48
N ALA A 136 24.47 0.69 19.81
CA ALA A 136 25.32 1.49 18.93
C ALA A 136 25.52 0.79 17.57
N VAL A 137 25.87 -0.50 17.58
CA VAL A 137 26.01 -1.31 16.37
C VAL A 137 24.72 -1.32 15.55
N GLN A 138 23.55 -1.48 16.17
CA GLN A 138 22.29 -1.49 15.43
C GLN A 138 21.95 -0.12 14.81
N ILE A 139 22.28 0.99 15.48
CA ILE A 139 22.10 2.33 14.91
C ILE A 139 23.07 2.54 13.74
N ASP A 140 24.32 2.11 13.89
CA ASP A 140 25.33 2.21 12.83
C ASP A 140 24.91 1.39 11.59
N VAL A 141 24.45 0.16 11.79
CA VAL A 141 23.90 -0.68 10.69
C VAL A 141 22.77 0.03 9.94
N PHE A 142 21.88 0.73 10.67
CA PHE A 142 20.81 1.49 10.03
C PHE A 142 21.35 2.67 9.21
N ASP A 143 22.25 3.47 9.79
CA ASP A 143 22.82 4.66 9.16
C ASP A 143 23.67 4.27 7.92
N GLU A 144 24.52 3.24 8.02
CA GLU A 144 25.33 2.71 6.91
C GLU A 144 24.47 2.17 5.77
N GLN A 145 23.42 1.39 6.07
CA GLN A 145 22.52 0.87 5.04
C GLN A 145 21.73 2.01 4.36
N ARG A 146 21.37 3.07 5.10
CA ARG A 146 20.73 4.25 4.52
C ARG A 146 21.68 4.99 3.58
N GLU A 147 22.90 5.29 4.02
CA GLU A 147 23.90 5.98 3.21
C GLU A 147 24.26 5.18 1.95
N SER A 148 24.40 3.86 2.08
CA SER A 148 24.64 2.96 0.95
C SER A 148 23.52 3.03 -0.10
N ASP A 149 22.26 3.08 0.33
CA ASP A 149 21.12 3.21 -0.59
C ASP A 149 21.04 4.59 -1.24
N GLU A 150 21.28 5.66 -0.47
CA GLU A 150 21.27 7.05 -0.95
C GLU A 150 22.38 7.28 -1.99
N SER A 151 23.56 6.68 -1.81
CA SER A 151 24.67 6.78 -2.76
C SER A 151 24.33 6.20 -4.15
N GLN A 152 23.33 5.32 -4.24
CA GLN A 152 22.87 4.72 -5.50
C GLN A 152 21.82 5.60 -6.22
N LEU A 153 21.35 6.68 -5.58
CA LEU A 153 20.30 7.57 -6.08
C LEU A 153 20.87 8.83 -6.76
N GLN A 154 21.99 8.73 -7.46
CA GLN A 154 22.52 9.87 -8.20
C GLN A 154 21.83 10.06 -9.55
N GLY A 155 21.34 11.27 -9.80
CA GLY A 155 20.67 11.67 -11.02
C GLY A 155 21.61 12.28 -12.05
N PRO A 156 21.08 12.63 -13.24
CA PRO A 156 21.81 13.38 -14.26
C PRO A 156 22.39 14.68 -13.68
N ASP A 157 23.55 15.10 -14.19
CA ASP A 157 24.22 16.34 -13.78
C ASP A 157 24.50 16.45 -12.27
N GLY A 158 24.63 15.31 -11.57
CA GLY A 158 24.95 15.26 -10.15
C GLY A 158 23.80 15.64 -9.22
N VAL A 159 22.55 15.61 -9.70
CA VAL A 159 21.37 15.85 -8.86
C VAL A 159 21.24 14.72 -7.84
N ASP A 160 21.17 15.07 -6.55
CA ASP A 160 20.86 14.12 -5.49
C ASP A 160 19.36 13.75 -5.52
N LEU A 161 19.03 12.53 -5.99
CA LEU A 161 17.64 12.07 -6.07
C LEU A 161 17.07 11.64 -4.70
N SER A 162 17.88 11.65 -3.64
CA SER A 162 17.41 11.49 -2.26
C SER A 162 16.91 12.82 -1.65
N SER A 163 17.36 13.96 -2.19
CA SER A 163 16.94 15.30 -1.77
C SER A 163 15.74 15.80 -2.58
N HIS A 164 14.58 15.88 -1.93
CA HIS A 164 13.36 16.47 -2.51
C HIS A 164 13.60 17.90 -3.05
N LEU A 165 14.46 18.67 -2.36
CA LEU A 165 14.77 20.05 -2.73
C LEU A 165 15.63 20.11 -4.00
N ASP A 166 16.62 19.23 -4.11
CA ASP A 166 17.51 19.16 -5.27
C ASP A 166 16.73 18.70 -6.50
N VAL A 167 15.89 17.66 -6.36
CA VAL A 167 14.99 17.19 -7.43
C VAL A 167 14.04 18.30 -7.85
N PHE A 168 13.44 19.01 -6.90
CA PHE A 168 12.57 20.15 -7.20
C PHE A 168 13.29 21.23 -8.00
N HIS A 169 14.49 21.65 -7.57
CA HIS A 169 15.27 22.67 -8.28
C HIS A 169 15.78 22.18 -9.64
N ALA A 170 16.09 20.90 -9.79
CA ALA A 170 16.44 20.31 -11.08
C ALA A 170 15.26 20.39 -12.06
N ILE A 171 14.06 19.99 -11.64
CA ILE A 171 12.85 20.07 -12.47
C ILE A 171 12.50 21.53 -12.78
N LEU A 172 12.57 22.42 -11.79
CA LEU A 172 12.28 23.85 -11.99
C LEU A 172 13.19 24.47 -13.04
N ARG A 173 14.51 24.17 -13.01
CA ARG A 173 15.47 24.61 -14.02
C ARG A 173 15.14 24.08 -15.42
N GLN A 174 14.54 22.89 -15.54
CA GLN A 174 14.15 22.32 -16.82
C GLN A 174 12.92 22.99 -17.43
N VAL A 175 11.99 23.47 -16.60
CA VAL A 175 10.70 24.00 -17.07
C VAL A 175 10.60 25.52 -17.08
N VAL A 176 11.46 26.25 -16.36
CA VAL A 176 11.43 27.72 -16.31
C VAL A 176 11.56 28.33 -17.71
N ASP A 177 10.80 29.40 -17.97
CA ASP A 177 10.74 30.10 -19.26
C ASP A 177 10.25 29.20 -20.43
N THR A 178 9.54 28.11 -20.11
CA THR A 178 8.88 27.23 -21.10
C THR A 178 7.37 27.13 -20.85
N PRO A 179 6.56 26.73 -21.86
CA PRO A 179 5.14 26.45 -21.65
C PRO A 179 4.84 25.38 -20.57
N GLN A 180 5.83 24.54 -20.23
CA GLN A 180 5.73 23.48 -19.21
C GLN A 180 5.78 24.02 -17.77
N GLU A 181 6.15 25.29 -17.56
CA GLU A 181 6.14 25.91 -16.23
C GLU A 181 4.73 25.95 -15.61
N ILE A 182 3.72 26.26 -16.43
CA ILE A 182 2.32 26.33 -16.01
C ILE A 182 1.78 24.96 -15.53
N PRO A 183 1.88 23.86 -16.31
CA PRO A 183 1.44 22.55 -15.82
C PRO A 183 2.27 22.07 -14.63
N PHE A 184 3.57 22.37 -14.55
CA PHE A 184 4.37 22.03 -13.36
C PHE A 184 3.84 22.73 -12.10
N LEU A 185 3.62 24.05 -12.14
CA LEU A 185 3.03 24.79 -11.02
C LEU A 185 1.64 24.25 -10.66
N SER A 186 0.81 23.94 -11.66
CA SER A 186 -0.51 23.35 -11.44
C SER A 186 -0.42 22.02 -10.71
N ILE A 187 0.50 21.12 -11.09
CA ILE A 187 0.71 19.85 -10.40
C ILE A 187 1.06 20.10 -8.92
N LEU A 188 2.00 20.99 -8.63
CA LEU A 188 2.39 21.34 -7.25
C LEU A 188 1.21 21.88 -6.43
N GLN A 189 0.37 22.74 -7.03
CA GLN A 189 -0.82 23.27 -6.37
C GLN A 189 -1.86 22.19 -6.06
N HIS A 190 -2.03 21.20 -6.94
CA HIS A 190 -2.93 20.06 -6.67
C HIS A 190 -2.38 19.17 -5.55
N LEU A 191 -1.08 18.85 -5.58
CA LEU A 191 -0.42 18.07 -4.55
C LEU A 191 -0.48 18.77 -3.17
N LEU A 192 -0.32 20.10 -3.14
CA LEU A 192 -0.42 20.91 -1.91
C LEU A 192 -1.80 20.87 -1.25
N ARG A 193 -2.87 20.60 -2.02
CA ARG A 193 -4.25 20.54 -1.50
C ARG A 193 -4.60 19.22 -0.80
N ILE A 194 -3.72 18.21 -0.86
CA ILE A 194 -3.94 16.92 -0.22
C ILE A 194 -3.82 17.09 1.30
N ASP A 195 -4.90 16.85 2.05
CA ASP A 195 -4.86 16.93 3.52
C ASP A 195 -4.15 15.70 4.09
N PRO A 196 -2.96 15.83 4.72
CA PRO A 196 -2.23 14.68 5.24
C PRO A 196 -2.98 13.92 6.34
N LYS A 197 -4.02 14.49 6.98
CA LYS A 197 -4.77 13.83 8.06
C LYS A 197 -5.75 12.76 7.57
N GLU A 198 -6.23 12.89 6.35
CA GLU A 198 -7.21 11.97 5.78
C GLU A 198 -6.52 10.67 5.30
N ALA A 199 -7.12 9.51 5.61
CA ALA A 199 -6.55 8.22 5.19
C ALA A 199 -6.53 8.04 3.66
N VAL A 200 -7.49 8.65 2.95
CA VAL A 200 -7.51 8.64 1.48
C VAL A 200 -6.28 9.32 0.87
N SER A 201 -5.61 10.20 1.61
CA SER A 201 -4.43 10.92 1.12
C SER A 201 -3.28 9.98 0.80
N ASP A 202 -3.11 8.87 1.54
CA ASP A 202 -2.09 7.87 1.23
C ASP A 202 -2.36 7.25 -0.16
N MET A 203 -3.63 6.91 -0.45
CA MET A 203 -4.03 6.40 -1.76
C MET A 203 -3.86 7.43 -2.88
N ILE A 204 -4.11 8.72 -2.60
CA ILE A 204 -3.94 9.78 -3.58
C ILE A 204 -2.45 9.90 -3.97
N TRP A 205 -1.55 9.89 -2.99
CA TRP A 205 -0.11 9.95 -3.23
C TRP A 205 0.40 8.72 -4.00
N ASP A 206 -0.01 7.51 -3.62
CA ASP A 206 0.35 6.28 -4.33
C ASP A 206 -0.16 6.27 -5.77
N THR A 207 -1.38 6.77 -5.98
CA THR A 207 -1.96 6.89 -7.32
C THR A 207 -1.20 7.92 -8.15
N ALA A 208 -0.85 9.06 -7.57
CA ALA A 208 -0.07 10.10 -8.23
C ALA A 208 1.33 9.58 -8.62
N GLU A 209 2.05 8.92 -7.71
CA GLU A 209 3.35 8.28 -7.98
C GLU A 209 3.23 7.32 -9.19
N THR A 210 2.24 6.43 -9.14
CA THR A 210 2.01 5.42 -10.19
C THR A 210 1.71 6.06 -11.53
N LEU A 211 0.86 7.08 -11.56
CA LEU A 211 0.48 7.77 -12.80
C LEU A 211 1.65 8.56 -13.40
N VAL A 212 2.43 9.26 -12.56
CA VAL A 212 3.63 10.01 -13.00
C VAL A 212 4.67 9.04 -13.56
N HIS A 213 4.96 7.95 -12.86
CA HIS A 213 5.90 6.94 -13.31
C HIS A 213 5.46 6.34 -14.65
N ARG A 214 4.20 5.92 -14.78
CA ARG A 214 3.67 5.38 -16.03
C ARG A 214 3.75 6.40 -17.16
N ALA A 215 3.38 7.66 -16.92
CA ALA A 215 3.44 8.72 -17.92
C ALA A 215 4.88 8.99 -18.41
N SER A 216 5.87 8.91 -17.51
CA SER A 216 7.29 9.11 -17.87
C SER A 216 7.90 8.02 -18.76
N LEU A 217 7.26 6.84 -18.82
CA LEU A 217 7.71 5.72 -19.64
C LEU A 217 7.03 5.67 -21.02
N MET A 218 6.09 6.58 -21.30
CA MET A 218 5.34 6.56 -22.56
C MET A 218 6.09 7.31 -23.64
N GLU A 219 6.18 6.71 -24.82
CA GLU A 219 6.83 7.30 -26.00
C GLU A 219 5.82 7.79 -27.04
N SER A 220 4.55 7.34 -26.97
CA SER A 220 3.52 7.67 -27.94
C SER A 220 2.35 8.49 -27.37
N LYS A 221 1.82 9.39 -28.21
CA LYS A 221 0.63 10.20 -27.88
C LYS A 221 -0.60 9.34 -27.60
N GLU A 222 -0.76 8.23 -28.33
CA GLU A 222 -1.90 7.33 -28.17
C GLU A 222 -1.94 6.67 -26.80
N GLU A 223 -0.79 6.21 -26.31
CA GLU A 223 -0.63 5.63 -24.98
C GLU A 223 -0.99 6.62 -23.88
N LEU A 224 -0.50 7.86 -23.99
CA LEU A 224 -0.83 8.93 -23.03
C LEU A 224 -2.33 9.22 -23.00
N THR A 225 -3.00 9.22 -24.17
CA THR A 225 -4.47 9.40 -24.20
C THR A 225 -5.23 8.20 -23.64
N ARG A 226 -4.68 6.98 -23.68
CA ARG A 226 -5.30 5.81 -23.06
C ARG A 226 -5.17 5.85 -21.53
N LEU A 227 -4.05 6.37 -21.01
CA LEU A 227 -3.84 6.53 -19.56
C LEU A 227 -4.90 7.43 -18.91
N LEU A 228 -5.36 8.46 -19.64
CA LEU A 228 -6.37 9.41 -19.17
C LEU A 228 -7.81 8.91 -19.32
N ARG A 229 -8.06 7.78 -20.02
CA ARG A 229 -9.41 7.25 -20.21
C ARG A 229 -9.85 6.47 -18.99
N SER A 230 -10.95 6.91 -18.38
CA SER A 230 -11.70 6.09 -17.43
C SER A 230 -12.29 4.87 -18.15
N PRO A 231 -12.21 3.64 -17.58
CA PRO A 231 -12.75 2.44 -18.22
C PRO A 231 -14.27 2.48 -18.50
N SER A 232 -14.98 3.47 -17.95
CA SER A 232 -16.42 3.70 -18.11
C SER A 232 -16.85 4.34 -19.45
N HIS A 233 -15.95 4.88 -20.27
CA HIS A 233 -16.33 5.57 -21.53
C HIS A 233 -16.11 4.77 -22.82
N ALA A 234 -15.64 3.52 -22.76
CA ALA A 234 -15.34 2.71 -23.95
C ALA A 234 -16.56 1.95 -24.53
N LYS A 235 -17.75 2.02 -23.91
CA LYS A 235 -18.98 1.36 -24.38
C LYS A 235 -20.10 2.35 -24.74
N MET A 236 -19.80 3.37 -25.54
CA MET A 236 -20.87 4.10 -26.24
C MET A 236 -20.33 4.84 -27.47
N SER A 237 -19.78 4.09 -28.42
CA SER A 237 -19.67 4.57 -29.81
C SER A 237 -19.69 3.37 -30.75
N HIS A 238 -20.88 2.85 -30.99
CA HIS A 238 -21.19 2.10 -32.20
C HIS A 238 -22.68 2.28 -32.51
N ARG A 239 -22.96 3.32 -33.30
CA ARG A 239 -23.99 3.37 -34.36
C ARG A 239 -24.15 4.82 -34.78
N ASP A 240 -23.70 5.14 -35.98
CA ASP A 240 -24.60 5.52 -37.08
C ASP A 240 -23.78 5.76 -38.34
N GLU A 241 -24.09 4.99 -39.39
CA GLU A 241 -23.61 5.16 -40.77
C GLU A 241 -24.89 5.21 -41.64
N PRO A 242 -25.13 6.25 -42.45
CA PRO A 242 -26.33 6.35 -43.26
C PRO A 242 -26.11 5.70 -44.63
N GLY A 243 -27.06 4.86 -45.05
CA GLY A 243 -26.92 3.96 -46.19
C GLY A 243 -27.16 4.56 -47.59
N SER A 244 -26.99 3.70 -48.61
CA SER A 244 -27.98 3.44 -49.68
C SER A 244 -27.32 2.60 -50.81
N GLY A 245 -27.98 1.53 -51.24
CA GLY A 245 -27.52 0.71 -52.37
C GLY A 245 -28.31 -0.58 -52.57
N SER A 246 -29.55 -0.45 -53.05
CA SER A 246 -30.45 -1.55 -53.41
C SER A 246 -29.90 -2.44 -54.56
N LYS A 247 -30.09 -3.77 -54.46
CA LYS A 247 -30.83 -4.60 -55.45
C LYS A 247 -30.80 -6.10 -55.11
N SER A 248 -32.00 -6.70 -55.03
CA SER A 248 -32.42 -8.03 -55.57
C SER A 248 -31.69 -9.30 -55.08
N ARG A 249 -32.29 -10.47 -54.81
CA ARG A 249 -33.63 -11.06 -55.01
C ARG A 249 -33.53 -12.56 -54.61
N LYS A 250 -34.63 -13.15 -54.10
CA LYS A 250 -34.98 -14.61 -54.04
C LYS A 250 -34.21 -15.46 -53.00
N GLN A 251 -34.75 -16.47 -52.31
CA GLN A 251 -36.07 -17.12 -52.21
C GLN A 251 -35.98 -18.18 -51.07
N SER A 252 -37.10 -18.54 -50.41
CA SER A 252 -37.39 -19.89 -49.86
C SER A 252 -36.60 -20.34 -48.60
N LEU A 253 -37.08 -21.04 -47.55
CA LEU A 253 -38.28 -21.74 -47.06
C LEU A 253 -38.10 -21.81 -45.51
N ASN A 254 -39.06 -21.42 -44.67
CA ASN A 254 -40.12 -22.21 -44.00
C ASN A 254 -39.70 -23.23 -42.90
N LEU A 255 -40.60 -23.36 -41.90
CA LEU A 255 -40.68 -24.28 -40.72
C LEU A 255 -40.04 -23.71 -39.42
N THR A 256 -40.74 -23.15 -38.42
CA THR A 256 -41.91 -23.57 -37.61
C THR A 256 -41.71 -24.91 -36.90
N LEU A 257 -41.69 -24.91 -35.55
CA LEU A 257 -42.42 -25.81 -34.63
C LEU A 257 -41.85 -25.80 -33.18
N SER A 258 -42.52 -25.09 -32.28
CA SER A 258 -42.94 -25.62 -30.96
C SER A 258 -44.41 -26.12 -31.16
N PRO A 259 -45.10 -26.86 -30.25
CA PRO A 259 -44.95 -26.89 -28.78
C PRO A 259 -45.39 -28.19 -28.02
N ALA A 260 -45.28 -28.13 -26.68
CA ALA A 260 -46.22 -28.58 -25.63
C ALA A 260 -46.42 -30.06 -25.19
N GLY A 261 -46.68 -30.19 -23.87
CA GLY A 261 -47.36 -31.29 -23.14
C GLY A 261 -46.40 -32.15 -22.30
N ASP A 262 -46.60 -32.51 -21.03
CA ASP A 262 -47.73 -32.53 -20.07
C ASP A 262 -47.07 -32.84 -18.68
N GLY A 263 -47.43 -32.31 -17.50
CA GLY A 263 -48.68 -32.54 -16.77
C GLY A 263 -48.46 -33.48 -15.55
N SER A 264 -48.45 -32.97 -14.31
CA SER A 264 -49.02 -33.56 -13.06
C SER A 264 -48.49 -32.88 -11.77
N ARG A 265 -49.36 -32.17 -11.03
CA ARG A 265 -50.08 -32.53 -9.77
C ARG A 265 -49.32 -32.19 -8.45
N THR A 266 -49.97 -31.31 -7.69
CA THR A 266 -49.75 -30.73 -6.34
C THR A 266 -49.98 -31.73 -5.16
N PRO A 267 -50.01 -31.32 -3.85
CA PRO A 267 -49.43 -30.16 -3.13
C PRO A 267 -48.71 -30.52 -1.79
N ALA A 268 -48.01 -29.54 -1.17
CA ALA A 268 -48.20 -29.06 0.21
C ALA A 268 -46.89 -28.63 0.91
N GLY A 269 -46.91 -27.42 1.51
CA GLY A 269 -46.29 -27.18 2.82
C GLY A 269 -45.10 -26.23 2.91
N LEU A 270 -45.37 -25.06 3.53
CA LEU A 270 -44.54 -24.33 4.51
C LEU A 270 -43.67 -23.12 4.06
N LEU A 271 -44.13 -21.93 4.50
CA LEU A 271 -43.42 -20.80 5.16
C LEU A 271 -42.22 -20.18 4.40
N SER A 272 -42.24 -18.90 3.98
CA SER A 272 -42.13 -17.71 4.85
C SER A 272 -42.23 -16.42 3.98
N PRO A 273 -42.77 -15.28 4.47
CA PRO A 273 -42.74 -14.02 3.73
C PRO A 273 -41.47 -13.21 4.04
N THR A 274 -40.76 -12.77 3.00
CA THR A 274 -39.67 -11.80 3.07
C THR A 274 -40.23 -10.37 3.10
N ASN A 275 -39.96 -9.65 4.20
CA ASN A 275 -40.23 -8.21 4.31
C ASN A 275 -39.22 -7.44 3.44
N GLY A 276 -39.73 -6.66 2.47
CA GLY A 276 -38.95 -5.67 1.74
C GLY A 276 -38.58 -4.46 2.63
N PRO A 277 -37.58 -3.65 2.23
CA PRO A 277 -37.13 -2.50 3.02
C PRO A 277 -38.18 -1.39 3.06
N PRO A 278 -38.29 -0.63 4.18
CA PRO A 278 -39.28 0.44 4.32
C PRO A 278 -38.92 1.68 3.47
N PRO A 279 -39.93 2.46 3.02
CA PRO A 279 -39.71 3.68 2.25
C PRO A 279 -39.12 4.83 3.09
N PRO A 280 -38.42 5.79 2.46
CA PRO A 280 -37.75 6.89 3.15
C PRO A 280 -38.72 7.95 3.71
N PRO A 281 -38.32 8.70 4.77
CA PRO A 281 -39.16 9.69 5.43
C PRO A 281 -39.33 10.99 4.59
N PRO A 282 -40.44 11.73 4.80
CA PRO A 282 -40.72 12.97 4.07
C PRO A 282 -39.85 14.16 4.54
N PRO A 283 -39.64 15.18 3.68
CA PRO A 283 -38.78 16.32 3.98
C PRO A 283 -39.41 17.31 4.99
N PRO A 284 -38.57 18.07 5.74
CA PRO A 284 -39.04 19.02 6.75
C PRO A 284 -39.68 20.28 6.16
N PRO A 285 -40.62 20.92 6.88
CA PRO A 285 -41.29 22.14 6.42
C PRO A 285 -40.36 23.38 6.48
N PRO A 286 -40.63 24.40 5.64
CA PRO A 286 -39.79 25.58 5.51
C PRO A 286 -39.88 26.53 6.74
N PRO A 287 -38.81 27.27 7.03
CA PRO A 287 -38.72 28.14 8.21
C PRO A 287 -39.58 29.41 8.06
N GLY A 288 -40.29 29.76 9.14
CA GLY A 288 -40.94 31.05 9.33
C GLY A 288 -40.07 32.03 10.11
#